data_AF-A0A660W0S0-F1
#
_entry.id   AF-A0A660W0S0-F1
#
_cell.length_a   1.000
_cell.length_b   1.000
_cell.length_c   1.000
_cell.angle_alpha   90.00
_cell.angle_beta   90.00
_cell.angle_gamma   90.00
#
_symmetry.space_group_name_H-M   'P 1'
#
loop_
_entity.id
_entity.type
_entity.pdbx_description
1 polymer ?
#
loop_
_entity_poly.entity_id
_entity_poly.type
_entity_poly.pdbx_seq_one_letter_code
_entity_poly.pdbx_strand_id
1 'polypeptide(L)'
;MLTLQKTANPTVISIPTSDKPLDDLLNKEWLLTNNRGGYASSTIIGCNTRRYHGLLIGSLNPPANRIMALANCLEMVIFNGQIFNLSTFEFNGKFTPEGFRLLKQFRRDIGVHFDYQLPQCQLTKSVYLLRDKDMIGLLYDFTGVQRPVELILRPFIGLRNFHTLQKSYAHISSRWTNDGLLIRHNTPESCELFLNSPSMNFERDEQWWFNFVYRKDKERGQDFTEDLWTPGFFRCQIETPTKIVFWAKLTDSEQQTANALNAELDIGTVCEYLRKHHEGIKHKAKIVNRKSKIVSRKPYEILCLAADQFIVNRVTSDEPRATILAGFPWFIDWGRDAFIALPGLLLATGRFNEAKSVLSTFAAAADKGMIPNCFDDNSPLLSQGCHSRLRARTAYFNSIDASLWFINAAFQYLNATNDSETFTMHLLPTIRWIVDSYYNGTRFGIHADTDGLITAGDERTQLTWMDAKYAGEAFTPRYGKAVEINALW
;
A
#
# COMPACT_ATOMS: atom_id res chain seq x y z
N MET A 1 36.20 -20.05 -14.03
CA MET A 1 36.12 -19.86 -12.56
C MET A 1 35.82 -18.39 -12.28
N LEU A 2 34.55 -18.03 -12.25
CA LEU A 2 34.08 -16.72 -11.82
C LEU A 2 33.36 -16.94 -10.49
N THR A 3 34.07 -16.65 -9.41
CA THR A 3 33.56 -16.67 -8.04
C THR A 3 32.37 -15.73 -7.94
N LEU A 4 31.21 -16.32 -7.63
CA LEU A 4 30.00 -15.64 -7.18
C LEU A 4 30.35 -14.61 -6.09
N GLN A 5 30.36 -13.32 -6.45
CA GLN A 5 30.13 -12.29 -5.46
C GLN A 5 28.69 -12.49 -4.96
N LYS A 6 28.57 -13.11 -3.78
CA LYS A 6 27.44 -12.90 -2.89
C LYS A 6 27.30 -11.38 -2.71
N THR A 7 26.48 -10.73 -3.52
CA THR A 7 25.85 -9.46 -3.15
C THR A 7 24.79 -9.80 -2.12
N ALA A 8 25.27 -10.14 -0.91
CA ALA A 8 24.42 -10.21 0.27
C ALA A 8 23.92 -8.79 0.53
N ASN A 9 22.78 -8.44 -0.07
CA ASN A 9 21.97 -7.31 0.37
C ASN A 9 21.87 -7.44 1.91
N PRO A 10 22.14 -6.39 2.69
CA PRO A 10 21.95 -6.46 4.13
C PRO A 10 20.46 -6.69 4.38
N THR A 11 20.09 -7.95 4.58
CA THR A 11 18.72 -8.37 4.89
C THR A 11 18.25 -7.52 6.06
N VAL A 12 17.16 -6.77 5.85
CA VAL A 12 16.65 -5.84 6.86
C VAL A 12 16.02 -6.63 7.99
N ILE A 13 15.28 -7.69 7.64
CA ILE A 13 14.61 -8.60 8.57
C ILE A 13 14.76 -10.03 8.05
N SER A 14 15.09 -10.95 8.95
CA SER A 14 15.18 -12.38 8.69
C SER A 14 14.56 -13.16 9.83
N ILE A 15 13.61 -14.04 9.53
CA ILE A 15 12.81 -14.76 10.52
C ILE A 15 12.79 -16.23 10.12
N PRO A 16 13.46 -17.12 10.88
CA PRO A 16 13.25 -18.56 10.75
C PRO A 16 11.79 -18.88 11.06
N THR A 17 11.17 -19.73 10.25
CA THR A 17 9.78 -20.15 10.40
C THR A 17 9.66 -21.58 10.91
N SER A 18 10.73 -22.36 10.78
CA SER A 18 10.80 -23.72 11.36
C SER A 18 10.62 -23.64 12.87
N ASP A 19 9.86 -24.60 13.42
CA ASP A 19 9.69 -24.83 14.86
C ASP A 19 9.03 -23.68 15.65
N LYS A 20 8.39 -22.73 14.96
CA LYS A 20 7.58 -21.67 15.60
C LYS A 20 6.10 -22.04 15.67
N PRO A 21 5.39 -21.65 16.74
CA PRO A 21 3.94 -21.80 16.82
C PRO A 21 3.26 -21.10 15.64
N LEU A 22 2.27 -21.76 15.02
CA LEU A 22 1.59 -21.24 13.84
C LEU A 22 0.95 -19.86 14.08
N ASP A 23 0.33 -19.65 15.24
CA ASP A 23 -0.27 -18.36 15.57
C ASP A 23 0.76 -17.24 15.73
N ASP A 24 1.99 -17.55 16.15
CA ASP A 24 3.09 -16.58 16.21
C ASP A 24 3.51 -16.14 14.79
N LEU A 25 3.48 -17.06 13.84
CA LEU A 25 3.76 -16.78 12.42
C LEU A 25 2.63 -15.98 11.76
N LEU A 26 1.37 -16.29 12.08
CA LEU A 26 0.19 -15.62 11.53
C LEU A 26 -0.01 -14.19 12.07
N ASN A 27 0.55 -13.86 13.23
CA ASN A 27 0.54 -12.50 13.78
C ASN A 27 1.69 -11.62 13.26
N LYS A 28 2.59 -12.15 12.41
CA LYS A 28 3.65 -11.38 11.77
C LYS A 28 3.29 -11.12 10.32
N GLU A 29 3.22 -9.84 9.96
CA GLU A 29 2.79 -9.37 8.65
C GLU A 29 3.91 -8.61 7.95
N TRP A 30 3.85 -8.56 6.63
CA TRP A 30 4.73 -7.74 5.80
C TRP A 30 3.91 -6.81 4.91
N LEU A 31 4.53 -5.70 4.51
CA LEU A 31 3.94 -4.69 3.65
C LEU A 31 4.99 -4.18 2.66
N LEU A 32 4.61 -4.17 1.38
CA LEU A 32 5.27 -3.46 0.29
C LEU A 32 4.29 -2.42 -0.25
N THR A 33 4.73 -1.20 -0.49
CA THR A 33 3.88 -0.11 -0.99
C THR A 33 4.48 0.49 -2.26
N ASN A 34 3.63 1.09 -3.09
CA ASN A 34 4.06 1.87 -4.24
C ASN A 34 3.74 3.36 -4.03
N ASN A 35 4.21 4.22 -4.94
CA ASN A 35 3.94 5.65 -4.87
C ASN A 35 2.54 6.03 -5.39
N ARG A 36 1.67 5.06 -5.65
CA ARG A 36 0.29 5.27 -6.13
C ARG A 36 -0.74 5.02 -5.02
N GLY A 37 -0.33 4.59 -3.83
CA GLY A 37 -1.23 4.14 -2.77
C GLY A 37 -1.64 2.66 -2.86
N GLY A 38 -1.17 1.95 -3.90
CA GLY A 38 -1.25 0.50 -3.97
C GLY A 38 -0.22 -0.19 -3.07
N TYR A 39 -0.49 -1.44 -2.74
CA TYR A 39 0.35 -2.24 -1.84
C TYR A 39 0.19 -3.75 -2.07
N ALA A 40 1.13 -4.50 -1.50
CA ALA A 40 1.08 -5.95 -1.34
C ALA A 40 1.33 -6.26 0.14
N SER A 41 0.56 -7.19 0.70
CA SER A 41 0.67 -7.55 2.11
C SER A 41 0.11 -8.93 2.39
N SER A 42 0.75 -9.66 3.31
CA SER A 42 0.26 -10.90 3.87
C SER A 42 0.98 -11.21 5.18
N THR A 43 0.74 -12.38 5.76
CA THR A 43 1.56 -12.90 6.85
C THR A 43 2.92 -13.38 6.33
N ILE A 44 3.91 -13.56 7.21
CA ILE A 44 5.24 -14.08 6.84
C ILE A 44 5.24 -15.53 6.34
N ILE A 45 4.08 -16.21 6.40
CA ILE A 45 3.86 -17.54 5.81
C ILE A 45 2.92 -17.52 4.60
N GLY A 46 2.56 -16.33 4.11
CA GLY A 46 1.73 -16.15 2.92
C GLY A 46 0.25 -16.50 3.11
N CYS A 47 -0.22 -16.68 4.35
CA CYS A 47 -1.64 -16.88 4.65
C CYS A 47 -2.32 -15.52 4.84
N ASN A 48 -3.38 -15.26 4.07
CA ASN A 48 -4.18 -14.04 4.21
C ASN A 48 -5.13 -14.20 5.41
N THR A 49 -5.09 -13.27 6.36
CA THR A 49 -5.84 -13.34 7.63
C THR A 49 -6.88 -12.22 7.78
N ARG A 50 -6.89 -11.26 6.87
CA ARG A 50 -7.80 -10.10 6.78
C ARG A 50 -8.11 -9.82 5.31
N ARG A 51 -9.26 -9.21 5.01
CA ARG A 51 -9.65 -8.83 3.63
C ARG A 51 -8.69 -7.89 2.89
N TYR A 52 -7.78 -7.29 3.65
CA TYR A 52 -6.75 -6.35 3.20
C TYR A 52 -5.42 -7.04 2.86
N HIS A 53 -5.27 -8.34 3.09
CA HIS A 53 -4.11 -9.09 2.61
C HIS A 53 -4.31 -9.53 1.17
N GLY A 54 -3.30 -9.29 0.34
CA GLY A 54 -3.30 -9.56 -1.08
C GLY A 54 -1.91 -9.40 -1.68
N LEU A 55 -1.65 -10.12 -2.77
CA LEU A 55 -0.42 -9.96 -3.55
C LEU A 55 -0.43 -8.66 -4.36
N LEU A 56 -1.60 -8.17 -4.80
CA LEU A 56 -1.73 -6.87 -5.45
C LEU A 56 -3.04 -6.19 -5.06
N ILE A 57 -2.94 -5.10 -4.29
CA ILE A 57 -4.00 -4.12 -4.07
C ILE A 57 -3.58 -2.85 -4.80
N GLY A 58 -4.15 -2.57 -5.96
CA GLY A 58 -3.77 -1.42 -6.80
C GLY A 58 -4.70 -0.23 -6.64
N SER A 59 -4.25 0.98 -6.96
CA SER A 59 -5.05 2.21 -6.90
C SER A 59 -5.37 2.75 -8.29
N LEU A 60 -6.64 2.70 -8.67
CA LEU A 60 -7.10 3.18 -9.99
C LEU A 60 -7.23 4.70 -10.05
N ASN A 61 -7.33 5.39 -8.91
CA ASN A 61 -7.34 6.84 -8.82
C ASN A 61 -6.39 7.30 -7.69
N PRO A 62 -5.06 7.24 -7.89
CA PRO A 62 -4.08 7.43 -6.84
C PRO A 62 -4.32 8.65 -5.93
N PRO A 63 -4.32 8.48 -4.59
CA PRO A 63 -4.13 7.21 -3.85
C PRO A 63 -5.41 6.43 -3.50
N ALA A 64 -6.57 6.87 -4.01
CA ALA A 64 -7.90 6.36 -3.72
C ALA A 64 -8.33 5.21 -4.66
N ASN A 65 -9.57 4.73 -4.49
CA ASN A 65 -10.16 3.66 -5.33
C ASN A 65 -9.25 2.42 -5.43
N ARG A 66 -8.97 1.82 -4.27
CA ARG A 66 -8.11 0.64 -4.15
C ARG A 66 -8.88 -0.64 -4.44
N ILE A 67 -8.31 -1.48 -5.30
CA ILE A 67 -8.88 -2.74 -5.77
C ILE A 67 -7.99 -3.89 -5.31
N MET A 68 -8.58 -4.86 -4.60
CA MET A 68 -7.95 -6.16 -4.35
C MET A 68 -7.95 -6.94 -5.67
N ALA A 69 -6.85 -6.88 -6.43
CA ALA A 69 -6.77 -7.47 -7.75
C ALA A 69 -6.37 -8.95 -7.67
N LEU A 70 -5.24 -9.24 -7.04
CA LEU A 70 -4.70 -10.59 -6.86
C LEU A 70 -4.61 -10.89 -5.37
N ALA A 71 -5.44 -11.81 -4.89
CA ALA A 71 -5.50 -12.16 -3.48
C ALA A 71 -4.29 -13.02 -3.06
N ASN A 72 -4.05 -14.11 -3.79
CA ASN A 72 -2.92 -15.00 -3.56
C ASN A 72 -2.71 -15.89 -4.80
N CYS A 73 -1.73 -16.79 -4.75
CA CYS A 73 -1.63 -17.89 -5.70
C CYS A 73 -1.50 -19.23 -4.95
N LEU A 74 -2.06 -20.29 -5.51
CA LEU A 74 -1.74 -21.66 -5.15
C LEU A 74 -0.51 -22.10 -5.95
N GLU A 75 0.57 -22.38 -5.25
CA GLU A 75 1.85 -22.81 -5.80
C GLU A 75 2.15 -24.24 -5.42
N MET A 76 2.49 -25.05 -6.43
CA MET A 76 2.82 -26.46 -6.27
C MET A 76 4.12 -26.75 -7.01
N VAL A 77 5.01 -27.51 -6.37
CA VAL A 77 6.13 -28.16 -7.04
C VAL A 77 5.83 -29.65 -7.10
N ILE A 78 5.88 -30.24 -8.29
CA ILE A 78 5.57 -31.65 -8.51
C ILE A 78 6.85 -32.40 -8.89
N PHE A 79 7.09 -33.51 -8.20
CA PHE A 79 8.21 -34.41 -8.50
C PHE A 79 7.79 -35.86 -8.26
N ASN A 80 8.02 -36.75 -9.23
CA ASN A 80 7.64 -38.17 -9.18
C ASN A 80 6.17 -38.41 -8.76
N GLY A 81 5.25 -37.56 -9.22
CA GLY A 81 3.82 -37.61 -8.86
C GLY A 81 3.48 -37.14 -7.45
N GLN A 82 4.47 -36.75 -6.64
CA GLN A 82 4.24 -36.12 -5.33
C GLN A 82 4.08 -34.61 -5.49
N ILE A 83 3.13 -34.03 -4.75
CA ILE A 83 2.81 -32.60 -4.78
C ILE A 83 3.32 -31.94 -3.51
N PHE A 84 4.21 -30.96 -3.68
CA PHE A 84 4.71 -30.09 -2.62
C PHE A 84 4.03 -28.73 -2.71
N ASN A 85 3.00 -28.51 -1.91
CA ASN A 85 2.28 -27.23 -1.87
C ASN A 85 3.08 -26.20 -1.07
N LEU A 86 3.30 -25.01 -1.64
CA LEU A 86 4.06 -23.94 -0.98
C LEU A 86 3.13 -22.92 -0.31
N SER A 87 1.90 -22.79 -0.77
CA SER A 87 0.93 -21.84 -0.25
C SER A 87 0.32 -22.29 1.07
N THR A 88 -0.20 -21.34 1.84
CA THR A 88 -0.97 -21.61 3.06
C THR A 88 -2.29 -20.85 3.00
N PHE A 89 -3.40 -21.56 3.08
CA PHE A 89 -4.74 -20.95 3.16
C PHE A 89 -5.51 -21.48 4.35
N GLU A 90 -6.43 -20.68 4.85
CA GLU A 90 -7.34 -21.06 5.92
C GLU A 90 -8.77 -21.22 5.38
N PHE A 91 -9.36 -22.38 5.62
CA PHE A 91 -10.75 -22.71 5.28
C PHE A 91 -11.43 -23.28 6.52
N ASN A 92 -12.46 -22.60 7.02
CA ASN A 92 -13.24 -23.03 8.19
C ASN A 92 -12.39 -23.51 9.38
N GLY A 93 -11.33 -22.74 9.73
CA GLY A 93 -10.41 -23.07 10.82
C GLY A 93 -9.40 -24.19 10.54
N LYS A 94 -9.36 -24.72 9.31
CA LYS A 94 -8.36 -25.68 8.86
C LYS A 94 -7.39 -25.02 7.89
N PHE A 95 -6.11 -25.38 7.98
CA PHE A 95 -5.12 -24.93 7.02
C PHE A 95 -4.96 -25.96 5.91
N THR A 96 -5.21 -25.55 4.67
CA THR A 96 -4.97 -26.39 3.50
C THR A 96 -4.80 -25.53 2.25
N PRO A 97 -3.71 -25.68 1.48
CA PRO A 97 -2.53 -26.47 1.84
C PRO A 97 -1.77 -25.88 3.04
N GLU A 98 -0.84 -26.67 3.59
CA GLU A 98 -0.01 -26.32 4.75
C GLU A 98 1.43 -25.98 4.37
N GLY A 99 1.62 -25.14 3.34
CA GLY A 99 2.94 -24.83 2.79
C GLY A 99 3.92 -24.20 3.78
N PHE A 100 3.41 -23.60 4.87
CA PHE A 100 4.22 -23.13 6.00
C PHE A 100 5.12 -24.21 6.61
N ARG A 101 4.79 -25.50 6.45
CA ARG A 101 5.62 -26.63 6.91
C ARG A 101 6.90 -26.80 6.08
N LEU A 102 6.89 -26.38 4.81
CA LEU A 102 8.04 -26.43 3.90
C LEU A 102 8.88 -25.15 3.96
N LEU A 103 8.29 -24.05 4.43
CA LEU A 103 8.95 -22.76 4.57
C LEU A 103 9.99 -22.81 5.70
N LYS A 104 11.24 -22.50 5.37
CA LYS A 104 12.33 -22.47 6.34
C LYS A 104 12.56 -21.08 6.91
N GLN A 105 12.42 -20.07 6.07
CA GLN A 105 12.79 -18.71 6.42
C GLN A 105 11.98 -17.69 5.63
N PHE A 106 11.60 -16.62 6.30
CA PHE A 106 11.10 -15.40 5.70
C PHE A 106 12.18 -14.30 5.77
N ARG A 107 12.35 -13.53 4.69
CA ARG A 107 13.29 -12.40 4.65
C ARG A 107 12.64 -11.19 4.01
N ARG A 108 13.12 -10.00 4.37
CA ARG A 108 12.71 -8.72 3.76
C ARG A 108 13.92 -7.83 3.45
N ASP A 109 13.93 -7.30 2.24
CA ASP A 109 14.81 -6.23 1.78
C ASP A 109 14.03 -5.17 0.97
N ILE A 110 14.38 -4.93 -0.31
CA ILE A 110 13.57 -4.21 -1.29
C ILE A 110 12.29 -4.98 -1.68
N GLY A 111 12.28 -6.30 -1.48
CA GLY A 111 11.11 -7.17 -1.61
C GLY A 111 10.90 -8.03 -0.36
N VAL A 112 10.02 -9.02 -0.47
CA VAL A 112 9.88 -10.09 0.54
C VAL A 112 10.22 -11.43 -0.08
N HIS A 113 10.80 -12.33 0.72
CA HIS A 113 11.29 -13.62 0.27
C HIS A 113 10.85 -14.74 1.20
N PHE A 114 10.48 -15.86 0.59
CA PHE A 114 10.06 -17.09 1.24
C PHE A 114 10.98 -18.20 0.77
N ASP A 115 11.84 -18.68 1.66
CA ASP A 115 12.86 -19.69 1.35
C ASP A 115 12.33 -21.09 1.71
N TYR A 116 12.13 -21.93 0.70
CA TYR A 116 11.64 -23.30 0.83
C TYR A 116 12.76 -24.30 0.60
N GLN A 117 12.77 -25.35 1.42
CA GLN A 117 13.61 -26.53 1.21
C GLN A 117 12.74 -27.68 0.71
N LEU A 118 12.94 -28.09 -0.54
CA LEU A 118 12.25 -29.21 -1.18
C LEU A 118 13.22 -30.40 -1.35
N PRO A 119 12.73 -31.62 -1.62
CA PRO A 119 13.59 -32.79 -1.75
C PRO A 119 14.60 -32.73 -2.90
N GLN A 120 14.24 -32.11 -4.02
CA GLN A 120 15.06 -32.10 -5.25
C GLN A 120 15.65 -30.73 -5.60
N CYS A 121 15.28 -29.68 -4.86
CA CYS A 121 15.74 -28.32 -5.11
C CYS A 121 15.54 -27.42 -3.89
N GLN A 122 16.18 -26.26 -3.93
CA GLN A 122 15.89 -25.11 -3.07
C GLN A 122 15.12 -24.09 -3.90
N LEU A 123 14.08 -23.51 -3.31
CA LEU A 123 13.24 -22.52 -3.98
C LEU A 123 13.11 -21.27 -3.12
N THR A 124 13.43 -20.12 -3.71
CA THR A 124 13.10 -18.82 -3.12
C THR A 124 11.98 -18.18 -3.92
N LYS A 125 10.80 -18.00 -3.30
CA LYS A 125 9.74 -17.14 -3.84
C LYS A 125 9.99 -15.72 -3.36
N SER A 126 10.06 -14.76 -4.28
CA SER A 126 10.21 -13.34 -3.97
C SER A 126 9.07 -12.52 -4.53
N VAL A 127 8.60 -11.52 -3.79
CA VAL A 127 7.56 -10.58 -4.22
C VAL A 127 8.17 -9.19 -4.31
N TYR A 128 8.02 -8.57 -5.47
CA TYR A 128 8.42 -7.19 -5.72
C TYR A 128 7.23 -6.39 -6.24
N LEU A 129 7.00 -5.21 -5.66
CA LEU A 129 5.98 -4.28 -6.10
C LEU A 129 6.65 -3.12 -6.83
N LEU A 130 6.20 -2.83 -8.05
CA LEU A 130 6.73 -1.70 -8.81
C LEU A 130 6.30 -0.38 -8.16
N ARG A 131 7.20 0.61 -8.16
CA ARG A 131 6.96 1.85 -7.43
C ARG A 131 5.96 2.76 -8.13
N ASP A 132 5.99 2.83 -9.45
CA ASP A 132 5.23 3.77 -10.29
C ASP A 132 4.01 3.15 -10.97
N LYS A 133 3.76 1.86 -10.73
CA LYS A 133 2.70 1.06 -11.38
C LYS A 133 2.03 0.16 -10.36
N ASP A 134 0.74 -0.12 -10.54
CA ASP A 134 0.04 -1.18 -9.82
C ASP A 134 0.36 -2.54 -10.44
N MET A 135 1.63 -2.95 -10.26
CA MET A 135 2.20 -4.14 -10.90
C MET A 135 3.14 -4.85 -9.92
N ILE A 136 3.04 -6.18 -9.87
CA ILE A 136 3.91 -7.03 -9.06
C ILE A 136 4.64 -8.05 -9.91
N GLY A 137 5.87 -8.35 -9.50
CA GLY A 137 6.66 -9.47 -10.00
C GLY A 137 6.82 -10.53 -8.91
N LEU A 138 6.37 -11.74 -9.18
CA LEU A 138 6.64 -12.94 -8.40
C LEU A 138 7.81 -13.67 -9.04
N LEU A 139 8.95 -13.71 -8.35
CA LEU A 139 10.16 -14.40 -8.81
C LEU A 139 10.31 -15.73 -8.06
N TYR A 140 10.43 -16.82 -8.80
CA TYR A 140 10.72 -18.16 -8.30
C TYR A 140 12.15 -18.53 -8.71
N ASP A 141 13.07 -18.49 -7.76
CA ASP A 141 14.49 -18.81 -7.97
C ASP A 141 14.76 -20.25 -7.53
N PHE A 142 14.95 -21.14 -8.52
CA PHE A 142 15.26 -22.55 -8.30
C PHE A 142 16.78 -22.75 -8.32
N THR A 143 17.30 -23.29 -7.23
CA THR A 143 18.73 -23.62 -7.10
C THR A 143 18.91 -25.05 -6.61
N GLY A 144 20.10 -25.62 -6.82
CA GLY A 144 20.39 -26.99 -6.41
C GLY A 144 19.45 -28.05 -7.01
N VAL A 145 18.96 -27.82 -8.23
CA VAL A 145 18.06 -28.75 -8.94
C VAL A 145 18.80 -30.04 -9.26
N GLN A 146 18.40 -31.13 -8.61
CA GLN A 146 19.02 -32.46 -8.78
C GLN A 146 18.34 -33.29 -9.87
N ARG A 147 17.02 -33.11 -10.02
CA ARG A 147 16.18 -33.78 -11.01
C ARG A 147 15.10 -32.81 -11.50
N PRO A 148 14.54 -33.03 -12.72
CA PRO A 148 13.47 -32.21 -13.23
C PRO A 148 12.27 -32.17 -12.28
N VAL A 149 11.74 -30.98 -12.04
CA VAL A 149 10.51 -30.75 -11.28
C VAL A 149 9.56 -29.88 -12.09
N GLU A 150 8.27 -29.99 -11.82
CA GLU A 150 7.27 -29.11 -12.42
C GLU A 150 6.84 -28.03 -11.43
N LEU A 151 6.79 -26.78 -11.87
CA LEU A 151 6.15 -25.69 -11.12
C LEU A 151 4.75 -25.45 -11.69
N ILE A 152 3.75 -25.43 -10.82
CA ILE A 152 2.37 -25.00 -11.12
C ILE A 152 2.00 -23.79 -10.26
N LEU A 153 1.37 -22.80 -10.89
CA LEU A 153 0.92 -21.55 -10.28
C LEU A 153 -0.53 -21.25 -10.67
N ARG A 154 -1.45 -21.30 -9.70
CA ARG A 154 -2.87 -20.96 -9.88
C ARG A 154 -3.20 -19.64 -9.18
N PRO A 155 -3.49 -18.55 -9.91
CA PRO A 155 -3.81 -17.25 -9.30
C PRO A 155 -5.26 -17.20 -8.79
N PHE A 156 -5.46 -16.61 -7.61
CA PHE A 156 -6.78 -16.33 -7.04
C PHE A 156 -7.13 -14.84 -7.15
N ILE A 157 -8.23 -14.58 -7.83
CA ILE A 157 -8.65 -13.26 -8.26
C ILE A 157 -9.71 -12.72 -7.31
N GLY A 158 -9.44 -11.52 -6.76
CA GLY A 158 -10.44 -10.76 -6.02
C GLY A 158 -11.22 -9.82 -6.94
N LEU A 159 -10.51 -9.02 -7.74
CA LEU A 159 -10.99 -7.93 -8.58
C LEU A 159 -12.17 -7.11 -7.96
N ARG A 160 -12.05 -6.75 -6.68
CA ARG A 160 -13.12 -6.10 -5.90
C ARG A 160 -12.64 -4.86 -5.16
N ASN A 161 -13.55 -4.03 -4.69
CA ASN A 161 -13.22 -2.97 -3.73
C ASN A 161 -12.55 -3.61 -2.48
N PHE A 162 -11.41 -3.06 -2.07
CA PHE A 162 -10.58 -3.65 -1.03
C PHE A 162 -11.21 -3.66 0.37
N HIS A 163 -12.23 -2.83 0.63
CA HIS A 163 -13.03 -2.83 1.87
C HIS A 163 -14.12 -3.91 1.90
N THR A 164 -14.49 -4.47 0.76
CA THR A 164 -15.58 -5.45 0.64
C THR A 164 -15.03 -6.88 0.49
N LEU A 165 -15.90 -7.89 0.58
CA LEU A 165 -15.60 -9.27 0.24
C LEU A 165 -16.40 -9.69 -0.98
N GLN A 166 -15.85 -10.62 -1.76
CA GLN A 166 -16.51 -11.22 -2.91
C GLN A 166 -17.11 -12.58 -2.56
N LYS A 167 -18.13 -12.95 -3.34
CA LYS A 167 -18.77 -14.27 -3.35
C LYS A 167 -18.90 -14.77 -4.78
N SER A 168 -19.23 -16.05 -4.93
CA SER A 168 -19.26 -16.73 -6.23
C SER A 168 -20.29 -16.21 -7.26
N TYR A 169 -21.14 -15.27 -6.89
CA TYR A 169 -22.05 -14.59 -7.82
C TYR A 169 -21.39 -13.46 -8.63
N ALA A 170 -20.12 -13.13 -8.37
CA ALA A 170 -19.40 -12.16 -9.19
C ALA A 170 -19.17 -12.68 -10.62
N HIS A 171 -19.37 -11.82 -11.61
CA HIS A 171 -19.27 -12.19 -13.02
C HIS A 171 -17.89 -11.86 -13.59
N ILE A 172 -16.87 -12.65 -13.23
CA ILE A 172 -15.49 -12.51 -13.72
C ILE A 172 -15.28 -13.40 -14.95
N SER A 173 -14.56 -12.90 -15.94
CA SER A 173 -14.10 -13.70 -17.07
C SER A 173 -12.62 -13.45 -17.37
N SER A 174 -12.02 -14.38 -18.13
CA SER A 174 -10.68 -14.21 -18.67
C SER A 174 -10.64 -14.45 -20.16
N ARG A 175 -9.70 -13.76 -20.83
CA ARG A 175 -9.39 -13.94 -22.25
C ARG A 175 -7.88 -13.94 -22.42
N TRP A 176 -7.36 -14.94 -23.13
CA TRP A 176 -5.97 -14.93 -23.58
C TRP A 176 -5.79 -13.88 -24.68
N THR A 177 -4.78 -13.03 -24.54
CA THR A 177 -4.31 -12.08 -25.55
C THR A 177 -2.94 -12.55 -26.07
N ASN A 178 -2.34 -11.84 -27.02
CA ASN A 178 -1.06 -12.25 -27.60
C ASN A 178 0.04 -12.45 -26.54
N ASP A 179 -0.01 -11.66 -25.47
CA ASP A 179 1.08 -11.57 -24.49
C ASP A 179 0.69 -12.07 -23.10
N GLY A 180 -0.52 -12.58 -22.86
CA GLY A 180 -0.92 -13.07 -21.55
C GLY A 180 -2.42 -13.15 -21.32
N LEU A 181 -2.81 -13.30 -20.06
CA LEU A 181 -4.20 -13.48 -19.66
C LEU A 181 -4.79 -12.17 -19.11
N LEU A 182 -5.82 -11.66 -19.79
CA LEU A 182 -6.59 -10.50 -19.33
C LEU A 182 -7.82 -10.97 -18.55
N ILE A 183 -8.05 -10.39 -17.37
CA ILE A 183 -9.16 -10.73 -16.46
C ILE A 183 -9.94 -9.46 -16.12
N ARG A 184 -11.28 -9.55 -16.18
CA ARG A 184 -12.17 -8.42 -15.88
C ARG A 184 -13.55 -8.91 -15.42
N HIS A 185 -14.36 -8.00 -14.88
CA HIS A 185 -15.80 -8.25 -14.75
C HIS A 185 -16.50 -8.15 -16.12
N ASN A 186 -17.58 -8.91 -16.29
CA ASN A 186 -18.46 -8.87 -17.46
C ASN A 186 -19.43 -7.69 -17.42
N THR A 187 -18.96 -6.54 -16.93
CA THR A 187 -19.70 -5.29 -16.89
C THR A 187 -18.95 -4.26 -17.73
N PRO A 188 -19.67 -3.34 -18.40
CA PRO A 188 -19.03 -2.16 -18.97
C PRO A 188 -18.14 -1.48 -17.92
N GLU A 189 -17.00 -0.96 -18.33
CA GLU A 189 -16.12 -0.13 -17.49
C GLU A 189 -15.56 -0.85 -16.25
N SER A 190 -15.32 -2.16 -16.34
CA SER A 190 -14.54 -2.87 -15.32
C SER A 190 -13.06 -2.51 -15.41
N CYS A 191 -12.38 -2.48 -14.26
CA CYS A 191 -10.92 -2.57 -14.24
C CYS A 191 -10.42 -3.91 -14.78
N GLU A 192 -9.15 -3.96 -15.15
CA GLU A 192 -8.53 -5.11 -15.79
C GLU A 192 -7.28 -5.55 -15.02
N LEU A 193 -7.18 -6.86 -14.78
CA LEU A 193 -5.99 -7.51 -14.27
C LEU A 193 -5.35 -8.31 -15.40
N PHE A 194 -4.13 -7.96 -15.74
CA PHE A 194 -3.33 -8.68 -16.72
C PHE A 194 -2.29 -9.56 -16.02
N LEU A 195 -2.24 -10.84 -16.41
CA LEU A 195 -1.30 -11.84 -15.89
C LEU A 195 -0.42 -12.36 -17.01
N ASN A 196 0.88 -12.44 -16.78
CA ASN A 196 1.83 -12.98 -17.77
C ASN A 196 3.00 -13.69 -17.08
N SER A 197 3.48 -14.76 -17.71
CA SER A 197 4.79 -15.33 -17.41
C SER A 197 5.39 -15.89 -18.70
N PRO A 198 6.46 -15.29 -19.26
CA PRO A 198 6.99 -15.72 -20.55
C PRO A 198 7.55 -17.15 -20.55
N SER A 199 7.87 -17.68 -19.37
CA SER A 199 8.45 -19.01 -19.19
C SER A 199 7.44 -20.10 -18.83
N MET A 200 6.14 -19.78 -18.78
CA MET A 200 5.10 -20.71 -18.36
C MET A 200 3.98 -20.80 -19.39
N ASN A 201 3.45 -22.02 -19.57
CA ASN A 201 2.26 -22.27 -20.35
C ASN A 201 1.02 -22.13 -19.46
N PHE A 202 -0.05 -21.54 -20.00
CA PHE A 202 -1.32 -21.43 -19.30
C PHE A 202 -2.30 -22.52 -19.75
N GLU A 203 -2.93 -23.18 -18.78
CA GLU A 203 -4.02 -24.11 -18.98
C GLU A 203 -5.30 -23.54 -18.33
N ARG A 204 -6.37 -23.46 -19.13
CA ARG A 204 -7.67 -22.96 -18.67
C ARG A 204 -8.33 -24.01 -17.79
N ASP A 205 -8.68 -23.62 -16.56
CA ASP A 205 -9.41 -24.43 -15.60
C ASP A 205 -10.12 -23.50 -14.62
N GLU A 206 -11.19 -22.89 -15.13
CA GLU A 206 -11.96 -21.85 -14.45
C GLU A 206 -12.80 -22.46 -13.33
N GLN A 207 -12.61 -21.97 -12.11
CA GLN A 207 -13.36 -22.46 -10.95
C GLN A 207 -13.48 -21.42 -9.85
N TRP A 208 -14.44 -21.65 -8.97
CA TRP A 208 -14.60 -20.92 -7.71
C TRP A 208 -14.07 -21.75 -6.55
N TRP A 209 -13.29 -21.13 -5.69
CA TRP A 209 -12.88 -21.69 -4.41
C TRP A 209 -13.60 -20.94 -3.29
N PHE A 210 -14.25 -21.69 -2.41
CA PHE A 210 -15.20 -21.14 -1.46
C PHE A 210 -14.61 -21.00 -0.07
N ASN A 211 -15.10 -20.01 0.67
CA ASN A 211 -14.91 -19.88 2.12
C ASN A 211 -13.45 -19.75 2.59
N PHE A 212 -12.62 -18.98 1.89
CA PHE A 212 -11.37 -18.48 2.47
C PHE A 212 -11.69 -17.70 3.75
N VAL A 213 -11.00 -18.00 4.86
CA VAL A 213 -11.27 -17.40 6.17
C VAL A 213 -10.27 -16.30 6.50
N TYR A 214 -10.80 -15.15 6.88
CA TYR A 214 -10.07 -14.00 7.39
C TYR A 214 -10.25 -13.87 8.90
N ARG A 215 -9.45 -14.62 9.65
CA ARG A 215 -9.52 -14.68 11.12
C ARG A 215 -9.50 -13.32 11.83
N LYS A 216 -8.77 -12.33 11.33
CA LYS A 216 -8.70 -10.98 11.94
C LYS A 216 -9.98 -10.19 11.71
N ASP A 217 -10.65 -10.39 10.59
CA ASP A 217 -11.97 -9.80 10.34
C ASP A 217 -13.01 -10.46 11.24
N LYS A 218 -12.92 -11.79 11.44
CA LYS A 218 -13.75 -12.54 12.38
C LYS A 218 -13.57 -12.08 13.83
N GLU A 219 -12.32 -11.91 14.28
CA GLU A 219 -12.00 -11.35 15.61
C GLU A 219 -12.63 -9.96 15.83
N ARG A 220 -12.78 -9.17 14.76
CA ARG A 220 -13.41 -7.84 14.79
C ARG A 220 -14.94 -7.87 14.65
N GLY A 221 -15.56 -9.04 14.56
CA GLY A 221 -17.01 -9.17 14.34
C GLY A 221 -17.48 -8.70 12.96
N GLN A 222 -16.58 -8.68 11.96
CA GLN A 222 -16.89 -8.31 10.57
C GLN A 222 -17.12 -9.56 9.71
N ASP A 223 -17.66 -9.39 8.50
CA ASP A 223 -17.67 -10.47 7.50
C ASP A 223 -16.25 -11.01 7.29
N PHE A 224 -16.09 -12.32 7.21
CA PHE A 224 -14.76 -12.93 7.28
C PHE A 224 -14.56 -14.10 6.33
N THR A 225 -15.54 -14.39 5.47
CA THR A 225 -15.42 -15.46 4.47
C THR A 225 -15.49 -14.87 3.07
N GLU A 226 -14.59 -15.31 2.20
CA GLU A 226 -14.52 -14.87 0.80
C GLU A 226 -14.48 -16.07 -0.14
N ASP A 227 -15.19 -15.97 -1.26
CA ASP A 227 -15.00 -16.89 -2.38
C ASP A 227 -14.10 -16.20 -3.40
N LEU A 228 -13.12 -16.93 -3.93
CA LEU A 228 -12.17 -16.42 -4.91
C LEU A 228 -12.26 -17.21 -6.21
N TRP A 229 -12.24 -16.48 -7.32
CA TRP A 229 -12.25 -17.06 -8.64
C TRP A 229 -10.82 -17.32 -9.12
N THR A 230 -10.64 -18.37 -9.93
CA THR A 230 -9.36 -18.69 -10.58
C THR A 230 -9.60 -18.97 -12.06
N PRO A 231 -8.78 -18.44 -12.97
CA PRO A 231 -8.92 -18.68 -14.42
C PRO A 231 -8.38 -20.05 -14.88
N GLY A 232 -7.48 -20.65 -14.10
CA GLY A 232 -6.69 -21.80 -14.52
C GLY A 232 -5.32 -21.77 -13.84
N PHE A 233 -4.31 -22.35 -14.46
CA PHE A 233 -2.98 -22.39 -13.90
C PHE A 233 -1.88 -22.24 -14.96
N PHE A 234 -0.78 -21.63 -14.54
CA PHE A 234 0.46 -21.55 -15.30
C PHE A 234 1.36 -22.71 -14.88
N ARG A 235 2.04 -23.36 -15.82
CA ARG A 235 2.99 -24.42 -15.52
C ARG A 235 4.25 -24.37 -16.37
N CYS A 236 5.36 -24.89 -15.84
CA CYS A 236 6.60 -25.10 -16.58
C CYS A 236 7.44 -26.21 -15.95
N GLN A 237 8.32 -26.80 -16.76
CA GLN A 237 9.33 -27.77 -16.30
C GLN A 237 10.61 -27.03 -15.92
N ILE A 238 11.22 -27.47 -14.82
CA ILE A 238 12.46 -26.93 -14.28
C ILE A 238 13.50 -28.05 -14.30
N GLU A 239 14.35 -28.04 -15.32
CA GLU A 239 15.39 -29.07 -15.51
C GLU A 239 16.73 -28.68 -14.90
N THR A 240 17.04 -27.38 -14.90
CA THR A 240 18.29 -26.81 -14.39
C THR A 240 17.99 -25.61 -13.49
N PRO A 241 18.94 -25.17 -12.65
CA PRO A 241 18.79 -23.95 -11.86
C PRO A 241 18.38 -22.77 -12.74
N THR A 242 17.24 -22.15 -12.43
CA THR A 242 16.64 -21.11 -13.26
C THR A 242 15.74 -20.19 -12.43
N LYS A 243 15.37 -19.07 -13.04
CA LYS A 243 14.47 -18.07 -12.48
C LYS A 243 13.23 -17.97 -13.33
N ILE A 244 12.06 -18.14 -12.71
CA ILE A 244 10.76 -17.96 -13.36
C ILE A 244 10.11 -16.70 -12.79
N VAL A 245 9.62 -15.83 -13.67
CA VAL A 245 8.94 -14.59 -13.26
C VAL A 245 7.49 -14.63 -13.71
N PHE A 246 6.58 -14.34 -12.78
CA PHE A 246 5.16 -14.15 -13.03
C PHE A 246 4.77 -12.72 -12.69
N TRP A 247 4.16 -12.04 -13.65
CA TRP A 247 3.74 -10.65 -13.57
C TRP A 247 2.22 -10.55 -13.41
N ALA A 248 1.78 -9.65 -12.55
CA ALA A 248 0.39 -9.23 -12.45
C ALA A 248 0.30 -7.71 -12.46
N LYS A 249 -0.53 -7.13 -13.32
CA LYS A 249 -0.71 -5.68 -13.48
C LYS A 249 -2.19 -5.33 -13.46
N LEU A 250 -2.56 -4.35 -12.63
CA LEU A 250 -3.89 -3.75 -12.61
C LEU A 250 -3.91 -2.47 -13.45
N THR A 251 -4.98 -2.26 -14.22
CA THR A 251 -5.22 -1.01 -14.96
C THR A 251 -6.72 -0.72 -15.12
N ASP A 252 -7.03 0.52 -15.51
CA ASP A 252 -8.39 1.01 -15.78
C ASP A 252 -8.78 0.93 -17.26
N SER A 253 -7.92 0.47 -18.18
CA SER A 253 -8.18 0.49 -19.62
C SER A 253 -7.40 -0.57 -20.44
N GLU A 254 -8.09 -1.18 -21.41
CA GLU A 254 -7.56 -2.16 -22.38
C GLU A 254 -6.37 -1.59 -23.21
N GLN A 255 -6.39 -0.29 -23.55
CA GLN A 255 -5.32 0.36 -24.33
C GLN A 255 -4.03 0.59 -23.51
N GLN A 256 -4.14 0.80 -22.19
CA GLN A 256 -2.97 0.93 -21.31
C GLN A 256 -2.34 -0.44 -20.99
N THR A 257 -3.10 -1.53 -21.12
CA THR A 257 -2.58 -2.89 -21.04
C THR A 257 -1.64 -3.16 -22.21
N ALA A 258 -2.11 -2.94 -23.45
CA ALA A 258 -1.36 -3.23 -24.68
C ALA A 258 -0.06 -2.40 -24.83
N ASN A 259 -0.09 -1.10 -24.52
CA ASN A 259 1.07 -0.22 -24.75
C ASN A 259 2.20 -0.37 -23.72
N ALA A 260 1.94 -0.95 -22.54
CA ALA A 260 2.90 -0.97 -21.43
C ALA A 260 3.73 -2.27 -21.33
N LEU A 261 3.36 -3.31 -22.08
CA LEU A 261 4.03 -4.62 -22.08
C LEU A 261 5.05 -4.77 -23.22
N ASN A 262 5.02 -3.87 -24.21
CA ASN A 262 5.98 -3.83 -25.32
C ASN A 262 7.40 -3.43 -24.89
N ALA A 263 7.60 -2.97 -23.64
CA ALA A 263 8.92 -2.86 -23.05
C ALA A 263 9.13 -4.12 -22.19
N GLU A 264 10.05 -4.99 -22.60
CA GLU A 264 10.48 -6.16 -21.82
C GLU A 264 10.83 -5.71 -20.39
N LEU A 265 9.89 -5.93 -19.46
CA LEU A 265 10.07 -5.61 -18.05
C LEU A 265 10.89 -6.74 -17.42
N ASP A 266 12.20 -6.51 -17.33
CA ASP A 266 13.11 -7.39 -16.63
C ASP A 266 13.05 -7.17 -15.11
N ILE A 267 12.92 -8.27 -14.35
CA ILE A 267 12.86 -8.23 -12.89
C ILE A 267 14.16 -7.68 -12.28
N GLY A 268 15.31 -7.88 -12.94
CA GLY A 268 16.59 -7.30 -12.53
C GLY A 268 16.57 -5.77 -12.56
N THR A 269 16.01 -5.20 -13.63
CA THR A 269 15.81 -3.75 -13.80
C THR A 269 14.89 -3.18 -12.71
N VAL A 270 13.80 -3.87 -12.40
CA VAL A 270 12.90 -3.49 -11.29
C VAL A 270 13.66 -3.49 -9.95
N CYS A 271 14.41 -4.56 -9.65
CA CYS A 271 15.17 -4.66 -8.42
C CYS A 271 16.23 -3.56 -8.30
N GLU A 272 16.91 -3.23 -9.40
CA GLU A 272 17.91 -2.16 -9.41
C GLU A 272 17.30 -0.78 -9.22
N TYR A 273 16.14 -0.52 -9.83
CA TYR A 273 15.39 0.71 -9.59
C TYR A 273 15.00 0.87 -8.11
N LEU A 274 14.43 -0.17 -7.51
CA LEU A 274 14.04 -0.16 -6.09
C LEU A 274 15.25 0.03 -5.17
N ARG A 275 16.38 -0.62 -5.47
CA ARG A 275 17.63 -0.47 -4.72
C ARG A 275 18.16 0.97 -4.80
N LYS A 276 18.25 1.54 -6.00
CA LYS A 276 18.68 2.94 -6.22
C LYS A 276 17.78 3.91 -5.47
N HIS A 277 16.47 3.69 -5.48
CA HIS A 277 15.52 4.51 -4.74
C HIS A 277 15.77 4.46 -3.22
N HIS A 278 15.89 3.26 -2.64
CA HIS A 278 16.20 3.09 -1.21
C HIS A 278 17.53 3.73 -0.81
N GLU A 279 18.58 3.56 -1.61
CA GLU A 279 19.87 4.20 -1.36
C GLU A 279 19.80 5.72 -1.52
N GLY A 280 19.01 6.23 -2.46
CA GLY A 280 18.73 7.66 -2.61
C GLY A 280 18.08 8.26 -1.36
N ILE A 281 17.10 7.59 -0.77
CA ILE A 281 16.46 8.02 0.49
C ILE A 281 17.49 8.07 1.64
N LYS A 282 18.25 6.98 1.82
CA LYS A 282 19.28 6.93 2.85
C LYS A 282 20.33 8.02 2.66
N HIS A 283 20.71 8.28 1.41
CA HIS A 283 21.69 9.31 1.08
C HIS A 283 21.18 10.72 1.42
N LYS A 284 19.96 11.07 1.00
CA LYS A 284 19.33 12.37 1.35
C LYS A 284 19.23 12.55 2.86
N ALA A 285 18.74 11.54 3.58
CA ALA A 285 18.63 11.56 5.04
C ALA A 285 19.99 11.74 5.72
N LYS A 286 21.05 11.10 5.20
CA LYS A 286 22.43 11.26 5.70
C LYS A 286 22.95 12.68 5.51
N ILE A 287 22.65 13.34 4.39
CA ILE A 287 23.09 14.72 4.12
C ILE A 287 22.51 15.68 5.17
N VAL A 288 21.20 15.60 5.41
CA VAL A 288 20.51 16.48 6.37
C VAL A 288 21.02 16.26 7.80
N ASN A 289 21.34 15.02 8.15
CA ASN A 289 21.75 14.66 9.52
C ASN A 289 23.27 14.56 9.72
N ARG A 290 24.10 15.13 8.83
CA ARG A 290 25.58 15.06 8.93
C ARG A 290 26.13 15.53 10.28
N LYS A 291 25.44 16.47 10.95
CA LYS A 291 25.83 17.04 12.25
C LYS A 291 25.23 16.30 13.45
N SER A 292 24.22 15.46 13.23
CA SER A 292 23.51 14.78 14.31
C SER A 292 24.30 13.55 14.74
N LYS A 293 24.68 13.48 16.03
CA LYS A 293 25.30 12.30 16.67
C LYS A 293 24.30 11.15 16.81
N ILE A 294 23.57 10.80 15.75
CA ILE A 294 22.46 9.84 15.82
C ILE A 294 23.00 8.47 16.23
N VAL A 295 22.47 8.02 17.36
CA VAL A 295 22.58 6.71 17.99
C VAL A 295 22.26 5.63 16.96
N SER A 296 23.25 4.80 16.63
CA SER A 296 23.18 3.66 15.70
C SER A 296 22.59 3.97 14.30
N ARG A 297 23.42 3.90 13.25
CA ARG A 297 23.01 4.19 11.86
C ARG A 297 21.85 3.30 11.36
N LYS A 298 21.71 2.08 11.88
CA LYS A 298 20.80 1.06 11.33
C LYS A 298 19.31 1.29 11.68
N PRO A 299 18.89 1.51 12.94
CA PRO A 299 17.51 1.86 13.26
C PRO A 299 17.01 3.11 12.54
N TYR A 300 17.85 4.15 12.42
CA TYR A 300 17.50 5.36 11.68
C TYR A 300 17.27 5.08 10.19
N GLU A 301 18.14 4.31 9.53
CA GLU A 301 17.93 3.90 8.14
C GLU A 301 16.63 3.09 7.95
N ILE A 302 16.28 2.24 8.93
CA ILE A 302 15.01 1.50 8.91
C ILE A 302 13.82 2.46 8.96
N LEU A 303 13.85 3.48 9.84
CA LEU A 303 12.80 4.49 9.93
C LEU A 303 12.69 5.32 8.66
N CYS A 304 13.80 5.71 8.03
CA CYS A 304 13.78 6.42 6.75
C CYS A 304 13.12 5.61 5.63
N LEU A 305 13.37 4.30 5.58
CA LEU A 305 12.72 3.42 4.60
C LEU A 305 11.25 3.17 4.94
N ALA A 306 10.90 3.06 6.23
CA ALA A 306 9.51 2.97 6.67
C ALA A 306 8.73 4.25 6.32
N ALA A 307 9.36 5.42 6.46
CA ALA A 307 8.77 6.71 6.11
C ALA A 307 8.37 6.81 4.63
N ASP A 308 9.19 6.24 3.73
CA ASP A 308 8.88 6.25 2.29
C ASP A 308 7.60 5.51 1.95
N GLN A 309 7.19 4.53 2.77
CA GLN A 309 6.01 3.73 2.48
C GLN A 309 4.72 4.55 2.42
N PHE A 310 4.69 5.70 3.11
CA PHE A 310 3.53 6.59 3.22
C PHE A 310 3.53 7.72 2.18
N ILE A 311 4.61 7.90 1.41
CA ILE A 311 4.73 9.00 0.47
C ILE A 311 4.26 8.55 -0.91
N VAL A 312 3.09 9.05 -1.30
CA VAL A 312 2.40 8.66 -2.53
C VAL A 312 2.08 9.89 -3.37
N ASN A 313 1.64 9.65 -4.60
CA ASN A 313 1.23 10.67 -5.54
C ASN A 313 -0.29 10.68 -5.64
N ARG A 314 -0.85 11.87 -5.49
CA ARG A 314 -2.22 12.20 -5.82
C ARG A 314 -2.24 12.73 -7.25
N VAL A 315 -3.01 12.09 -8.12
CA VAL A 315 -3.23 12.62 -9.47
C VAL A 315 -4.20 13.81 -9.35
N THR A 316 -3.73 15.02 -9.64
CA THR A 316 -4.59 16.21 -9.85
C THR A 316 -4.76 16.46 -11.34
N SER A 317 -5.70 17.30 -11.77
CA SER A 317 -6.01 17.57 -13.18
C SER A 317 -4.78 17.93 -14.03
N ASP A 318 -3.77 18.54 -13.41
CA ASP A 318 -2.65 19.14 -14.14
C ASP A 318 -1.34 18.38 -13.97
N GLU A 319 -1.13 17.63 -12.88
CA GLU A 319 0.09 16.83 -12.63
C GLU A 319 -0.03 15.94 -11.36
N PRO A 320 0.76 14.84 -11.23
CA PRO A 320 0.89 14.10 -9.98
C PRO A 320 1.58 14.94 -8.89
N ARG A 321 0.95 15.05 -7.72
CA ARG A 321 1.50 15.78 -6.56
C ARG A 321 1.74 14.85 -5.38
N ALA A 322 2.80 15.07 -4.61
CA ALA A 322 3.06 14.24 -3.44
C ALA A 322 2.02 14.50 -2.33
N THR A 323 1.61 13.43 -1.66
CA THR A 323 0.77 13.44 -0.46
C THR A 323 1.28 12.40 0.54
N ILE A 324 0.78 12.45 1.77
CA ILE A 324 1.13 11.53 2.86
C ILE A 324 -0.10 10.70 3.21
N LEU A 325 -0.02 9.38 3.06
CA LEU A 325 -1.04 8.47 3.57
C LEU A 325 -0.94 8.37 5.09
N ALA A 326 -2.08 8.48 5.78
CA ALA A 326 -2.15 8.37 7.23
C ALA A 326 -1.86 6.94 7.72
N GLY A 327 -2.18 5.92 6.92
CA GLY A 327 -1.85 4.54 7.28
C GLY A 327 -2.45 3.48 6.37
N PHE A 328 -1.67 2.43 6.12
CA PHE A 328 -2.18 1.21 5.49
C PHE A 328 -2.85 0.30 6.53
N PRO A 329 -3.88 -0.47 6.14
CA PRO A 329 -4.49 -0.47 4.81
C PRO A 329 -5.60 0.57 4.65
N TRP A 330 -6.21 1.07 5.74
CA TRP A 330 -7.53 1.73 5.69
C TRP A 330 -7.53 3.18 5.22
N PHE A 331 -6.46 3.93 5.48
CA PHE A 331 -6.52 5.38 5.39
C PHE A 331 -5.97 5.90 4.08
N ILE A 332 -6.42 7.10 3.73
CA ILE A 332 -5.89 7.95 2.67
C ILE A 332 -5.10 9.10 3.29
N ASP A 333 -5.00 10.24 2.63
CA ASP A 333 -4.32 11.43 3.11
C ASP A 333 -5.24 12.28 3.99
N TRP A 334 -4.90 12.30 5.28
CA TRP A 334 -5.56 13.08 6.32
C TRP A 334 -4.67 14.27 6.68
N GLY A 335 -5.23 15.48 6.69
CA GLY A 335 -4.51 16.72 6.94
C GLY A 335 -3.79 16.70 8.28
N ARG A 336 -4.49 16.38 9.36
CA ARG A 336 -3.91 16.29 10.71
C ARG A 336 -2.68 15.38 10.73
N ASP A 337 -2.84 14.13 10.30
CA ASP A 337 -1.78 13.12 10.26
C ASP A 337 -0.61 13.56 9.36
N ALA A 338 -0.92 14.10 8.18
CA ALA A 338 0.08 14.56 7.23
C ALA A 338 0.98 15.64 7.84
N PHE A 339 0.42 16.66 8.50
CA PHE A 339 1.24 17.77 9.03
C PHE A 339 1.96 17.46 10.33
N ILE A 340 1.40 16.58 11.17
CA ILE A 340 2.14 16.04 12.32
C ILE A 340 3.35 15.22 11.83
N ALA A 341 3.16 14.41 10.79
CA ALA A 341 4.20 13.50 10.29
C ALA A 341 5.21 14.16 9.34
N LEU A 342 4.84 15.23 8.64
CA LEU A 342 5.66 15.88 7.59
C LEU A 342 7.10 16.20 8.02
N PRO A 343 7.37 16.76 9.22
CA PRO A 343 8.74 17.01 9.66
C PRO A 343 9.59 15.73 9.74
N GLY A 344 9.03 14.64 10.27
CA GLY A 344 9.73 13.36 10.40
C GLY A 344 9.87 12.62 9.07
N LEU A 345 8.79 12.58 8.28
CA LEU A 345 8.76 11.81 7.03
C LEU A 345 9.53 12.51 5.90
N LEU A 346 9.46 13.84 5.80
CA LEU A 346 9.96 14.59 4.65
C LEU A 346 11.13 15.52 4.99
N LEU A 347 11.07 16.31 6.07
CA LEU A 347 12.14 17.27 6.36
C LEU A 347 13.39 16.56 6.91
N ALA A 348 13.23 15.68 7.89
CA ALA A 348 14.32 14.93 8.49
C ALA A 348 15.00 13.96 7.50
N THR A 349 14.35 13.64 6.38
CA THR A 349 14.86 12.76 5.32
C THR A 349 15.36 13.53 4.08
N GLY A 350 15.31 14.88 4.10
CA GLY A 350 15.77 15.73 2.99
C GLY A 350 14.88 15.73 1.76
N ARG A 351 13.61 15.38 1.90
CA ARG A 351 12.59 15.32 0.84
C ARG A 351 11.80 16.63 0.77
N PHE A 352 12.53 17.73 0.59
CA PHE A 352 11.96 19.08 0.63
C PHE A 352 11.00 19.38 -0.51
N ASN A 353 11.25 18.86 -1.71
CA ASN A 353 10.35 19.04 -2.85
C ASN A 353 9.00 18.34 -2.61
N GLU A 354 9.02 17.13 -2.04
CA GLU A 354 7.80 16.45 -1.62
C GLU A 354 7.08 17.23 -0.51
N ALA A 355 7.80 17.78 0.48
CA ALA A 355 7.19 18.60 1.53
C ALA A 355 6.49 19.86 0.97
N LYS A 356 7.15 20.56 0.04
CA LYS A 356 6.57 21.68 -0.72
C LYS A 356 5.31 21.26 -1.46
N SER A 357 5.34 20.09 -2.12
CA SER A 357 4.20 19.57 -2.88
C SER A 357 3.00 19.26 -1.97
N VAL A 358 3.23 18.62 -0.82
CA VAL A 358 2.19 18.31 0.18
C VAL A 358 1.56 19.62 0.70
N LEU A 359 2.37 20.55 1.21
CA LEU A 359 1.89 21.80 1.78
C LEU A 359 1.07 22.61 0.76
N SER A 360 1.59 22.78 -0.46
CA SER A 360 0.90 23.52 -1.52
C SER A 360 -0.40 22.84 -1.96
N THR A 361 -0.47 21.51 -1.93
CA THR A 361 -1.68 20.76 -2.31
C THR A 361 -2.81 21.00 -1.31
N PHE A 362 -2.52 20.94 -0.01
CA PHE A 362 -3.52 21.21 1.01
C PHE A 362 -3.86 22.70 1.11
N ALA A 363 -2.89 23.60 0.91
CA ALA A 363 -3.13 25.05 0.89
C ALA A 363 -4.12 25.44 -0.22
N ALA A 364 -4.01 24.83 -1.40
CA ALA A 364 -4.92 25.03 -2.53
C ALA A 364 -6.32 24.44 -2.28
N ALA A 365 -6.45 23.48 -1.36
CA ALA A 365 -7.71 22.87 -0.96
C ALA A 365 -8.35 23.54 0.27
N ALA A 366 -7.75 24.61 0.80
CA ALA A 366 -8.31 25.34 1.92
C ALA A 366 -9.68 25.94 1.55
N ASP A 367 -10.64 25.83 2.46
CA ASP A 367 -11.98 26.40 2.26
C ASP A 367 -12.51 26.98 3.57
N LYS A 368 -13.18 28.13 3.51
CA LYS A 368 -13.63 28.95 4.65
C LYS A 368 -12.58 29.03 5.79
N GLY A 369 -11.33 29.31 5.45
CA GLY A 369 -10.26 29.48 6.45
C GLY A 369 -9.89 28.20 7.20
N MET A 370 -10.07 27.04 6.59
CA MET A 370 -9.69 25.75 7.17
C MET A 370 -8.99 24.88 6.13
N ILE A 371 -8.04 24.08 6.58
CA ILE A 371 -7.44 22.99 5.81
C ILE A 371 -8.33 21.75 5.93
N PRO A 372 -8.50 20.95 4.86
CA PRO A 372 -9.28 19.73 4.97
C PRO A 372 -8.63 18.72 5.92
N ASN A 373 -9.46 18.06 6.72
CA ASN A 373 -9.07 16.95 7.57
C ASN A 373 -8.80 15.69 6.74
N CYS A 374 -9.57 15.45 5.69
CA CYS A 374 -9.45 14.27 4.84
C CYS A 374 -9.96 14.61 3.44
N PHE A 375 -9.23 14.19 2.40
CA PHE A 375 -9.78 14.14 1.05
C PHE A 375 -10.64 12.89 0.92
N ASP A 376 -11.79 12.91 0.23
CA ASP A 376 -12.64 11.71 0.17
C ASP A 376 -12.02 10.56 -0.66
N ASP A 377 -12.25 9.33 -0.20
CA ASP A 377 -12.00 8.06 -0.94
C ASP A 377 -13.15 7.76 -1.92
N ASN A 378 -14.34 8.31 -1.64
CA ASN A 378 -15.61 8.06 -2.32
C ASN A 378 -16.05 9.26 -3.17
N SER A 379 -15.65 9.30 -4.44
CA SER A 379 -16.64 9.79 -5.42
C SER A 379 -17.74 8.72 -5.45
N PRO A 380 -19.03 9.04 -5.19
CA PRO A 380 -20.10 8.04 -5.17
C PRO A 380 -20.31 7.48 -6.58
N LEU A 381 -19.52 6.45 -6.92
CA LEU A 381 -19.65 5.58 -8.08
C LEU A 381 -19.07 4.20 -7.76
N LEU A 382 -19.66 3.53 -6.78
CA LEU A 382 -19.60 2.07 -6.66
C LEU A 382 -20.99 1.52 -6.36
N SER A 383 -21.92 1.85 -7.25
CA SER A 383 -23.04 0.98 -7.61
C SER A 383 -23.19 0.82 -9.13
N GLN A 384 -22.50 1.62 -9.96
CA GLN A 384 -22.40 1.45 -11.41
C GLN A 384 -21.08 2.03 -11.93
N GLY A 385 -20.25 1.22 -12.59
CA GLY A 385 -19.17 1.65 -13.51
C GLY A 385 -17.93 2.29 -12.88
N CYS A 386 -16.74 1.81 -13.26
CA CYS A 386 -15.46 2.36 -12.79
C CYS A 386 -15.03 3.62 -13.54
N HIS A 387 -15.92 4.57 -13.83
CA HIS A 387 -15.55 5.89 -14.37
C HIS A 387 -16.52 7.00 -13.94
N SER A 388 -16.12 7.86 -13.00
CA SER A 388 -16.17 9.28 -13.36
C SER A 388 -14.84 9.97 -13.07
N ARG A 389 -14.27 10.51 -14.15
CA ARG A 389 -13.22 11.53 -14.12
C ARG A 389 -13.80 12.94 -13.96
N LEU A 390 -15.06 13.05 -13.53
CA LEU A 390 -15.76 14.30 -13.29
C LEU A 390 -16.68 14.12 -12.09
N ARG A 391 -16.23 14.58 -10.93
CA ARG A 391 -17.05 15.14 -9.84
C ARG A 391 -16.11 15.69 -8.78
N ALA A 392 -16.42 16.90 -8.31
CA ALA A 392 -15.65 17.61 -7.30
C ALA A 392 -15.31 16.66 -6.14
N ARG A 393 -14.01 16.49 -5.89
CA ARG A 393 -13.50 15.69 -4.78
C ARG A 393 -14.01 16.36 -3.50
N THR A 394 -14.86 15.66 -2.77
CA THR A 394 -15.34 16.17 -1.49
C THR A 394 -14.15 16.12 -0.54
N ALA A 395 -13.91 17.20 0.20
CA ALA A 395 -12.94 17.23 1.27
C ALA A 395 -13.71 17.50 2.57
N TYR A 396 -13.36 16.79 3.62
CA TYR A 396 -14.04 16.91 4.90
C TYR A 396 -13.29 17.91 5.78
N PHE A 397 -14.00 18.93 6.27
CA PHE A 397 -13.43 20.01 7.09
C PHE A 397 -13.81 19.87 8.57
N ASN A 398 -13.90 18.64 9.08
CA ASN A 398 -14.33 18.33 10.44
C ASN A 398 -13.16 18.28 11.44
N SER A 399 -12.21 19.19 11.35
CA SER A 399 -11.04 19.26 12.24
C SER A 399 -10.70 20.70 12.61
N ILE A 400 -10.47 20.93 13.91
CA ILE A 400 -9.98 22.21 14.44
C ILE A 400 -8.44 22.29 14.46
N ASP A 401 -7.77 21.15 14.51
CA ASP A 401 -6.31 21.05 14.65
C ASP A 401 -5.55 20.97 13.32
N ALA A 402 -6.16 20.47 12.24
CA ALA A 402 -5.48 20.26 10.96
C ALA A 402 -4.88 21.56 10.40
N SER A 403 -5.62 22.67 10.48
CA SER A 403 -5.15 23.98 10.01
C SER A 403 -3.99 24.51 10.85
N LEU A 404 -4.01 24.29 12.17
CA LEU A 404 -2.93 24.73 13.06
C LEU A 404 -1.66 23.88 12.87
N TRP A 405 -1.82 22.56 12.70
CA TRP A 405 -0.71 21.69 12.34
C TRP A 405 -0.13 22.04 10.96
N PHE A 406 -0.95 22.43 9.99
CA PHE A 406 -0.49 22.94 8.69
C PHE A 406 0.40 24.18 8.86
N ILE A 407 -0.02 25.16 9.68
CA ILE A 407 0.77 26.37 9.97
C ILE A 407 2.12 25.97 10.56
N ASN A 408 2.11 25.13 11.61
CA ASN A 408 3.34 24.64 12.24
C ASN A 408 4.27 23.92 11.24
N ALA A 409 3.73 23.03 10.39
CA ALA A 409 4.50 22.32 9.38
C ALA A 409 5.07 23.26 8.30
N ALA A 410 4.34 24.31 7.91
CA ALA A 410 4.80 25.31 6.95
C ALA A 410 5.98 26.13 7.49
N PHE A 411 5.95 26.53 8.76
CA PHE A 411 7.08 27.22 9.39
C PHE A 411 8.28 26.29 9.59
N GLN A 412 8.07 25.02 9.94
CA GLN A 412 9.16 24.04 9.99
C GLN A 412 9.78 23.81 8.61
N TYR A 413 8.98 23.78 7.55
CA TYR A 413 9.47 23.74 6.17
C TYR A 413 10.33 24.97 5.84
N LEU A 414 9.85 26.17 6.15
CA LEU A 414 10.62 27.40 5.92
C LEU A 414 11.96 27.36 6.66
N ASN A 415 11.97 26.98 7.94
CA ASN A 415 13.18 26.88 8.74
C ASN A 415 14.17 25.83 8.19
N ALA A 416 13.66 24.70 7.69
CA ALA A 416 14.49 23.63 7.17
C ALA A 416 15.10 23.93 5.78
N THR A 417 14.45 24.78 4.98
CA THR A 417 14.79 24.97 3.56
C THR A 417 15.26 26.38 3.21
N ASN A 418 14.91 27.39 4.02
CA ASN A 418 15.00 28.81 3.71
C ASN A 418 14.25 29.22 2.42
N ASP A 419 13.30 28.41 1.94
CA ASP A 419 12.49 28.67 0.75
C ASP A 419 11.40 29.73 1.04
N SER A 420 11.87 30.97 1.19
CA SER A 420 11.05 32.14 1.51
C SER A 420 10.09 32.48 0.37
N GLU A 421 10.46 32.16 -0.86
CA GLU A 421 9.65 32.41 -2.05
C GLU A 421 8.37 31.57 -2.01
N THR A 422 8.50 30.25 -1.88
CA THR A 422 7.34 29.35 -1.77
C THR A 422 6.49 29.68 -0.56
N PHE A 423 7.13 29.91 0.59
CA PHE A 423 6.41 30.24 1.81
C PHE A 423 5.57 31.51 1.63
N THR A 424 6.16 32.59 1.12
CA THR A 424 5.48 33.88 0.98
C THR A 424 4.40 33.86 -0.09
N MET A 425 4.66 33.23 -1.24
CA MET A 425 3.73 33.26 -2.37
C MET A 425 2.62 32.20 -2.29
N HIS A 426 2.89 31.03 -1.71
CA HIS A 426 1.96 29.90 -1.78
C HIS A 426 1.39 29.48 -0.43
N LEU A 427 2.09 29.69 0.69
CA LEU A 427 1.64 29.21 2.01
C LEU A 427 1.07 30.35 2.87
N LEU A 428 1.79 31.47 2.95
CA LEU A 428 1.44 32.61 3.80
C LEU A 428 0.05 33.21 3.52
N PRO A 429 -0.43 33.32 2.26
CA PRO A 429 -1.79 33.81 2.01
C PRO A 429 -2.86 32.92 2.67
N THR A 430 -2.73 31.59 2.56
CA THR A 430 -3.63 30.64 3.20
C THR A 430 -3.48 30.67 4.73
N ILE A 431 -2.26 30.78 5.25
CA ILE A 431 -2.01 30.91 6.70
C ILE A 431 -2.72 32.14 7.27
N ARG A 432 -2.58 33.30 6.64
CA ARG A 432 -3.27 34.54 7.07
C ARG A 432 -4.78 34.35 7.07
N TRP A 433 -5.32 33.75 6.00
CA TRP A 433 -6.75 33.50 5.91
C TRP A 433 -7.26 32.55 7.01
N ILE A 434 -6.50 31.51 7.36
CA ILE A 434 -6.81 30.63 8.48
C ILE A 434 -6.82 31.43 9.79
N VAL A 435 -5.77 32.20 10.06
CA VAL A 435 -5.65 32.99 11.30
C VAL A 435 -6.80 34.00 11.43
N ASP A 436 -7.11 34.74 10.36
CA ASP A 436 -8.23 35.68 10.34
C ASP A 436 -9.57 34.97 10.57
N SER A 437 -9.75 33.77 10.02
CA SER A 437 -10.99 32.99 10.18
C SER A 437 -11.10 32.36 11.57
N TYR A 438 -9.98 31.96 12.19
CA TYR A 438 -9.96 31.46 13.56
C TYR A 438 -10.16 32.61 14.55
N TYR A 439 -9.75 33.83 14.22
CA TYR A 439 -10.05 35.00 15.03
C TYR A 439 -11.53 35.42 14.93
N ASN A 440 -12.06 35.54 13.71
CA ASN A 440 -13.41 36.08 13.49
C ASN A 440 -14.54 35.04 13.54
N GLY A 441 -14.22 33.77 13.32
CA GLY A 441 -15.19 32.68 13.28
C GLY A 441 -15.22 31.93 11.95
N THR A 442 -15.27 30.59 12.04
CA THR A 442 -15.49 29.68 10.92
C THR A 442 -16.42 28.52 11.31
N ARG A 443 -16.41 27.42 10.54
CA ARG A 443 -17.26 26.24 10.75
C ARG A 443 -17.19 25.74 12.18
N PHE A 444 -18.25 25.06 12.61
CA PHE A 444 -18.35 24.43 13.92
C PHE A 444 -18.13 25.39 15.10
N GLY A 445 -18.36 26.69 14.90
CA GLY A 445 -18.15 27.69 15.94
C GLY A 445 -16.68 27.83 16.35
N ILE A 446 -15.72 27.49 15.47
CA ILE A 446 -14.30 27.75 15.72
C ILE A 446 -14.08 29.26 15.67
N HIS A 447 -13.71 29.88 16.80
CA HIS A 447 -13.37 31.30 16.90
C HIS A 447 -12.48 31.59 18.12
N ALA A 448 -11.85 32.76 18.16
CA ALA A 448 -11.22 33.30 19.35
C ALA A 448 -12.30 33.89 20.27
N ASP A 449 -12.35 33.40 21.51
CA ASP A 449 -13.25 33.92 22.54
C ASP A 449 -12.69 35.23 23.12
N THR A 450 -13.42 35.87 24.04
CA THR A 450 -13.08 37.15 24.66
C THR A 450 -11.73 37.19 25.39
N ASP A 451 -11.19 36.03 25.78
CA ASP A 451 -9.85 35.89 26.38
C ASP A 451 -8.75 35.58 25.35
N GLY A 452 -9.09 35.56 24.06
CA GLY A 452 -8.18 35.28 22.95
C GLY A 452 -7.92 33.80 22.69
N LEU A 453 -8.49 32.90 23.52
CA LEU A 453 -8.36 31.46 23.35
C LEU A 453 -9.34 30.94 22.29
N ILE A 454 -8.88 30.00 21.46
CA ILE A 454 -9.72 29.32 20.48
C ILE A 454 -10.68 28.36 21.19
N THR A 455 -11.97 28.52 20.88
CA THR A 455 -13.06 27.64 21.28
C THR A 455 -13.77 27.08 20.06
N ALA A 456 -14.34 25.87 20.15
CA ALA A 456 -15.15 25.31 19.07
C ALA A 456 -16.06 24.16 19.51
N GLY A 457 -17.02 23.83 18.63
CA GLY A 457 -17.80 22.61 18.68
C GLY A 457 -18.85 22.58 19.80
N ASP A 458 -19.49 21.42 19.90
CA ASP A 458 -20.45 21.06 20.93
C ASP A 458 -20.32 19.57 21.29
N GLU A 459 -21.19 19.10 22.19
CA GLU A 459 -21.28 17.71 22.68
C GLU A 459 -21.42 16.64 21.58
N ARG A 460 -21.85 17.02 20.37
CA ARG A 460 -22.07 16.12 19.23
C ARG A 460 -20.92 16.16 18.21
N THR A 461 -19.96 17.05 18.40
CA THR A 461 -18.83 17.25 17.49
C THR A 461 -17.58 16.48 17.91
N GLN A 462 -16.78 16.11 16.91
CA GLN A 462 -15.54 15.35 17.06
C GLN A 462 -14.40 16.02 16.26
N LEU A 463 -13.98 17.21 16.71
CA LEU A 463 -13.10 18.10 15.93
C LEU A 463 -11.61 17.91 16.22
N THR A 464 -11.25 17.38 17.39
CA THR A 464 -9.84 17.15 17.79
C THR A 464 -9.37 15.76 17.38
N TRP A 465 -8.09 15.44 17.52
CA TRP A 465 -7.53 14.11 17.25
C TRP A 465 -8.24 12.91 17.92
N MET A 466 -8.93 13.13 19.05
CA MET A 466 -9.84 12.13 19.63
C MET A 466 -11.22 12.18 18.95
N ASP A 467 -11.30 11.78 17.68
CA ASP A 467 -12.46 11.99 16.80
C ASP A 467 -13.37 10.76 16.59
N ALA A 468 -13.33 9.79 17.51
CA ALA A 468 -14.16 8.60 17.39
C ALA A 468 -15.67 8.94 17.48
N LYS A 469 -16.43 8.54 16.45
CA LYS A 469 -17.87 8.76 16.35
C LYS A 469 -18.56 7.57 15.68
N TYR A 470 -19.70 7.16 16.23
CA TYR A 470 -20.54 6.10 15.66
C TYR A 470 -22.01 6.46 15.77
N ALA A 471 -22.78 6.20 14.71
CA ALA A 471 -24.24 6.47 14.67
C ALA A 471 -24.65 7.90 15.10
N GLY A 472 -23.80 8.89 14.85
CA GLY A 472 -24.05 10.28 15.23
C GLY A 472 -23.58 10.68 16.64
N GLU A 473 -23.14 9.73 17.46
CA GLU A 473 -22.64 9.94 18.82
C GLU A 473 -21.12 10.04 18.83
N ALA A 474 -20.60 11.16 19.34
CA ALA A 474 -19.17 11.35 19.57
C ALA A 474 -18.79 10.74 20.94
N PHE A 475 -17.80 9.85 20.97
CA PHE A 475 -17.41 9.17 22.22
C PHE A 475 -16.52 10.04 23.11
N THR A 476 -15.76 10.94 22.50
CA THR A 476 -14.81 11.84 23.18
C THR A 476 -14.96 13.26 22.66
N PRO A 477 -16.14 13.90 22.84
CA PRO A 477 -16.34 15.27 22.40
C PRO A 477 -15.46 16.20 23.24
N ARG A 478 -14.60 16.97 22.57
CA ARG A 478 -13.63 17.90 23.19
C ARG A 478 -13.87 19.31 22.71
N TYR A 479 -15.13 19.74 22.85
CA TYR A 479 -15.58 21.09 22.53
C TYR A 479 -15.13 22.10 23.60
N GLY A 480 -15.24 23.38 23.28
CA GLY A 480 -14.68 24.46 24.09
C GLY A 480 -13.20 24.69 23.80
N LYS A 481 -12.44 25.01 24.84
CA LYS A 481 -11.03 25.44 24.76
C LYS A 481 -10.08 24.28 25.03
N ALA A 482 -9.83 23.46 24.01
CA ALA A 482 -8.89 22.34 24.12
C ALA A 482 -7.43 22.83 24.25
N VAL A 483 -6.63 22.13 25.08
CA VAL A 483 -5.27 22.55 25.48
C VAL A 483 -4.32 22.62 24.29
N GLU A 484 -4.23 21.56 23.50
CA GLU A 484 -3.31 21.49 22.35
C GLU A 484 -3.68 22.46 21.24
N ILE A 485 -4.96 22.80 21.09
CA ILE A 485 -5.41 23.79 20.11
C ILE A 485 -4.87 25.16 20.49
N ASN A 486 -5.02 25.53 21.76
CA ASN A 486 -4.57 26.81 22.29
C ASN A 486 -3.05 26.89 22.51
N ALA A 487 -2.34 25.75 22.49
CA ALA A 487 -0.88 25.73 22.47
C ALA A 487 -0.31 25.85 21.06
N LEU A 488 -1.08 25.43 20.03
CA LEU A 488 -0.70 25.57 18.62
C LEU A 488 -1.09 26.94 18.05
N TRP A 489 -2.21 27.51 18.51
CA TRP A 489 -2.62 28.89 18.31
C TRP A 489 -1.68 29.83 19.05
#